data_AF-A0A411ZH08-F1
#
_entry.id   AF-A0A411ZH08-F1
#
_cell.length_a   1.000
_cell.length_b   1.000
_cell.length_c   1.000
_cell.angle_alpha   90.00
_cell.angle_beta   90.00
_cell.angle_gamma   90.00
#
_symmetry.space_group_name_H-M   'P 1'
#
loop_
_entity.id
_entity.type
_entity.pdbx_description
1 polymer ?
#
loop_
_entity_poly.entity_id
_entity_poly.type
_entity_poly.pdbx_seq_one_letter_code
_entity_poly.pdbx_strand_id
1 'polypeptide(L)'
;MLNNDDFNLLNTLFPAWQQLTTKQQQIISQNASLIQVKKNNFVHTTKEGCSGILIIKKGQLRVYTLSEQGKDITFYRLNDGDISILSASCVIKDITFDYCKPHTCDLNHELGEQNSQR
;
A
#
# COMPACT_ATOMS: atom_id res chain seq x y z
N MET A 1 -4.84 -21.99 -3.19
CA MET A 1 -3.42 -21.99 -3.58
C MET A 1 -3.31 -21.20 -4.87
N LEU A 2 -2.28 -20.37 -5.00
CA LEU A 2 -2.01 -19.61 -6.23
C LEU A 2 -1.74 -20.58 -7.39
N ASN A 3 -2.28 -20.29 -8.57
CA ASN A 3 -1.95 -21.02 -9.79
C ASN A 3 -0.75 -20.38 -10.51
N ASN A 4 -0.25 -21.01 -11.58
CA ASN A 4 0.91 -20.51 -12.33
C ASN A 4 0.74 -19.07 -12.86
N ASP A 5 -0.49 -18.65 -13.19
CA ASP A 5 -0.76 -17.29 -13.65
C ASP A 5 -0.66 -16.27 -12.50
N ASP A 6 -1.09 -16.66 -11.30
CA ASP A 6 -0.95 -15.86 -10.08
C ASP A 6 0.53 -15.68 -9.70
N PHE A 7 1.38 -16.70 -9.96
CA PHE A 7 2.83 -16.59 -9.77
C PHE A 7 3.46 -15.58 -10.73
N ASN A 8 3.05 -15.59 -11.99
CA ASN A 8 3.52 -14.60 -12.97
C ASN A 8 3.18 -13.17 -12.53
N LEU A 9 2.03 -12.98 -11.88
CA LEU A 9 1.59 -11.70 -11.37
C LEU A 9 2.51 -11.14 -10.27
N LEU A 10 2.97 -12.00 -9.35
CA LEU A 10 4.01 -11.62 -8.36
C LEU A 10 5.30 -11.21 -9.06
N ASN A 11 5.71 -11.96 -10.08
CA ASN A 11 6.93 -11.68 -10.84
C ASN A 11 6.90 -10.35 -11.58
N THR A 12 5.74 -9.92 -12.06
CA THR A 12 5.59 -8.69 -12.85
C THR A 12 5.25 -7.46 -12.02
N LEU A 13 4.44 -7.62 -10.97
CA LEU A 13 3.88 -6.46 -10.25
C LEU A 13 4.59 -6.20 -8.93
N PHE A 14 5.10 -7.22 -8.24
CA PHE A 14 5.74 -7.01 -6.94
C PHE A 14 7.14 -6.36 -7.12
N PRO A 15 7.35 -5.09 -6.71
CA PRO A 15 8.50 -4.29 -7.16
C PRO A 15 9.89 -4.85 -6.79
N ALA A 16 9.96 -5.71 -5.77
CA ALA A 16 11.20 -6.30 -5.28
C ALA A 16 11.38 -7.77 -5.70
N TRP A 17 10.48 -8.34 -6.52
CA TRP A 17 10.44 -9.80 -6.73
C TRP A 17 11.77 -10.40 -7.19
N GLN A 18 12.42 -9.76 -8.16
CA GLN A 18 13.71 -10.21 -8.71
C GLN A 18 14.88 -10.10 -7.72
N GLN A 19 14.74 -9.29 -6.67
CA GLN A 19 15.76 -9.09 -5.65
C GLN A 19 15.64 -10.11 -4.50
N LEU A 20 14.53 -10.85 -4.45
CA LEU A 20 14.30 -11.86 -3.43
C LEU A 20 15.07 -13.13 -3.75
N THR A 21 15.62 -13.75 -2.70
CA THR A 21 16.14 -15.12 -2.79
C THR A 21 15.02 -16.10 -3.11
N THR A 22 15.36 -17.26 -3.69
CA THR A 22 14.39 -18.34 -3.98
C THR A 22 13.57 -18.73 -2.75
N LYS A 23 14.20 -18.76 -1.57
CA LYS A 23 13.52 -19.07 -0.31
C LYS A 23 12.49 -18.00 0.07
N GLN A 24 12.80 -16.71 -0.12
CA GLN A 24 11.87 -15.61 0.15
C GLN A 24 10.70 -15.62 -0.85
N GLN A 25 10.97 -15.85 -2.13
CA GLN A 25 9.91 -16.01 -3.14
C GLN A 25 8.98 -17.17 -2.81
N GLN A 26 9.51 -18.31 -2.36
CA GLN A 26 8.72 -19.46 -1.91
C GLN A 26 7.85 -19.11 -0.70
N ILE A 27 8.40 -18.43 0.32
CA ILE A 27 7.65 -18.02 1.51
C ILE A 27 6.47 -17.13 1.10
N ILE A 28 6.70 -16.10 0.28
CA ILE A 28 5.62 -15.21 -0.17
C ILE A 28 4.57 -16.00 -0.95
N SER A 29 5.00 -16.81 -1.90
CA SER A 29 4.07 -17.57 -2.75
C SER A 29 3.21 -18.57 -1.98
N GLN A 30 3.77 -19.21 -0.96
CA GLN A 30 3.07 -20.18 -0.13
C GLN A 30 2.05 -19.51 0.81
N ASN A 31 2.30 -18.26 1.20
CA ASN A 31 1.45 -17.51 2.13
C ASN A 31 0.53 -16.50 1.43
N ALA A 32 0.68 -16.31 0.12
CA ALA A 32 -0.19 -15.46 -0.68
C ALA A 32 -1.48 -16.22 -1.04
N SER A 33 -2.59 -15.49 -1.05
CA SER A 33 -3.89 -16.02 -1.40
C SER A 33 -4.62 -15.10 -2.37
N LEU A 34 -5.41 -15.70 -3.25
CA LEU A 34 -6.31 -14.98 -4.14
C LEU A 34 -7.67 -14.87 -3.45
N ILE A 35 -8.18 -13.65 -3.34
CA ILE A 35 -9.51 -13.37 -2.82
C ILE A 35 -10.38 -12.75 -3.92
N GLN A 36 -11.66 -13.12 -3.92
CA GLN A 36 -12.67 -12.48 -4.76
C GLN A 36 -13.65 -11.73 -3.88
N VAL A 37 -13.85 -10.46 -4.18
CA VAL A 37 -14.72 -9.58 -3.40
C VAL A 37 -15.81 -9.05 -4.31
N LYS A 38 -17.06 -9.12 -3.85
CA LYS A 38 -18.21 -8.61 -4.59
C LYS A 38 -18.22 -7.08 -4.54
N LYS A 39 -18.85 -6.48 -5.55
CA LYS A 39 -19.07 -5.03 -5.59
C LYS A 39 -19.79 -4.58 -4.30
N ASN A 40 -19.35 -3.45 -3.75
CA ASN A 40 -19.84 -2.85 -2.51
C ASN A 40 -19.52 -3.61 -1.22
N ASN A 41 -18.63 -4.60 -1.26
CA ASN A 41 -18.09 -5.24 -0.06
C ASN A 41 -16.70 -4.69 0.28
N PHE A 42 -16.38 -4.68 1.57
CA PHE A 42 -15.06 -4.33 2.04
C PHE A 42 -14.05 -5.42 1.66
N VAL A 43 -12.88 -4.98 1.17
CA VAL A 43 -11.70 -5.84 1.00
C VAL A 43 -10.87 -5.87 2.29
N HIS A 44 -10.79 -4.74 2.98
CA HIS A 44 -10.06 -4.54 4.22
C HIS A 44 -10.71 -3.41 5.01
N THR A 45 -10.74 -3.53 6.34
CA THR A 45 -11.13 -2.45 7.24
C THR A 45 -10.05 -2.26 8.31
N THR A 46 -9.79 -1.02 8.70
CA THR A 46 -8.79 -0.71 9.74
C THR A 46 -9.13 -1.34 11.10
N LYS A 47 -10.39 -1.73 11.32
CA LYS A 47 -10.87 -2.37 12.55
C LYS A 47 -10.50 -3.85 12.65
N GLU A 48 -10.29 -4.52 11.53
CA GLU A 48 -10.00 -5.96 11.47
C GLU A 48 -8.50 -6.28 11.56
N GLY A 49 -7.66 -5.26 11.78
CA GLY A 49 -6.20 -5.39 11.71
C GLY A 49 -5.71 -5.49 10.26
N CYS A 50 -4.43 -5.77 10.06
CA CYS A 50 -3.83 -5.85 8.73
C CYS A 50 -4.29 -7.03 7.89
N SER A 51 -4.48 -6.78 6.59
CA SER A 51 -4.62 -7.84 5.58
C SER A 51 -3.32 -8.10 4.80
N GLY A 52 -2.27 -7.31 5.06
CA GLY A 52 -1.01 -7.38 4.31
C GLY A 52 -1.06 -6.56 3.02
N ILE A 53 -0.10 -6.80 2.13
CA ILE A 53 -0.03 -6.09 0.84
C ILE A 53 -1.04 -6.71 -0.11
N LEU A 54 -1.83 -5.86 -0.79
CA LEU A 54 -2.78 -6.30 -1.82
C LEU A 54 -2.25 -5.95 -3.20
N ILE A 55 -2.40 -6.87 -4.15
CA ILE A 55 -2.15 -6.62 -5.57
C ILE A 55 -3.46 -6.82 -6.33
N ILE A 56 -3.86 -5.84 -7.14
CA ILE A 56 -5.14 -5.89 -7.84
C ILE A 56 -4.97 -6.67 -9.14
N LYS A 57 -5.34 -7.95 -9.12
CA LYS A 57 -5.34 -8.80 -10.32
C LYS A 57 -6.36 -8.33 -11.35
N LYS A 58 -7.57 -7.99 -10.91
CA LYS A 58 -8.66 -7.53 -11.78
C LYS A 58 -9.70 -6.74 -10.98
N GLY A 59 -10.18 -5.64 -11.55
CA GLY A 59 -11.22 -4.77 -11.01
C GLY A 59 -10.68 -3.41 -10.56
N GLN A 60 -11.48 -2.75 -9.74
CA GLN A 60 -11.13 -1.45 -9.18
C GLN A 60 -11.50 -1.41 -7.69
N LEU A 61 -10.58 -0.93 -6.87
CA LEU A 61 -10.82 -0.64 -5.46
C LEU A 61 -10.76 0.87 -5.19
N ARG A 62 -11.56 1.31 -4.22
CA ARG A 62 -11.52 2.67 -3.69
C ARG A 62 -10.90 2.63 -2.30
N VAL A 63 -9.81 3.36 -2.11
CA VAL A 63 -9.21 3.58 -0.79
C VAL A 63 -9.74 4.89 -0.24
N TYR A 64 -10.37 4.83 0.93
CA TYR A 64 -11.00 5.98 1.56
C TYR A 64 -10.95 5.87 3.08
N THR A 65 -11.12 7.01 3.75
CA THR A 65 -11.30 7.10 5.19
C THR A 65 -12.59 7.87 5.50
N LEU A 66 -13.03 7.80 6.76
CA LEU A 66 -14.11 8.64 7.28
C LEU A 66 -13.48 9.83 8.01
N SER A 67 -13.94 11.04 7.70
CA SER A 67 -13.62 12.21 8.52
C SER A 67 -14.32 12.14 9.87
N GLU A 68 -13.91 12.99 10.81
CA GLU A 68 -14.58 13.14 12.12
C GLU A 68 -16.08 13.48 11.98
N GLN A 69 -16.44 14.16 10.89
CA GLN A 69 -17.83 14.51 10.57
C GLN A 69 -18.57 13.39 9.81
N GLY A 70 -17.96 12.21 9.65
CA GLY A 70 -18.56 11.06 8.98
C GLY A 70 -18.58 11.14 7.46
N LYS A 71 -17.84 12.07 6.85
CA LYS A 71 -17.77 12.20 5.39
C LYS A 71 -16.69 11.27 4.83
N ASP A 72 -17.03 10.50 3.80
CA ASP A 72 -16.07 9.72 3.00
C ASP A 72 -15.05 10.65 2.34
N ILE A 73 -13.77 10.49 2.66
CA ILE A 73 -12.64 11.12 1.97
C ILE A 73 -11.90 10.03 1.20
N THR A 74 -12.00 10.08 -0.13
CA THR A 74 -11.26 9.15 -1.01
C THR A 74 -9.83 9.64 -1.15
N PHE A 75 -8.86 8.77 -0.86
CA PHE A 75 -7.44 9.07 -1.08
C PHE A 75 -7.05 8.76 -2.52
N TYR A 76 -7.27 7.52 -2.96
CA TYR A 76 -6.96 7.10 -4.32
C TYR A 76 -7.81 5.90 -4.74
N ARG A 77 -7.76 5.59 -6.04
CA ARG A 77 -8.35 4.38 -6.62
C ARG A 77 -7.24 3.49 -7.13
N LEU A 78 -7.41 2.20 -6.92
CA LEU A 78 -6.52 1.15 -7.41
C LEU A 78 -7.23 0.41 -8.55
N ASN A 79 -6.55 0.17 -9.65
CA ASN A 79 -7.00 -0.56 -10.83
C ASN A 79 -6.16 -1.83 -11.01
N ASP A 80 -6.47 -2.60 -12.05
CA ASP A 80 -5.65 -3.75 -12.50
C ASP A 80 -4.15 -3.39 -12.49
N GLY A 81 -3.34 -4.17 -11.79
CA GLY A 81 -1.91 -3.96 -11.68
C GLY A 81 -1.46 -3.17 -10.45
N ASP A 82 -2.34 -2.39 -9.84
CA ASP A 82 -1.97 -1.52 -8.73
C ASP A 82 -1.75 -2.31 -7.43
N ILE A 83 -0.94 -1.73 -6.53
CA ILE A 83 -0.59 -2.31 -5.23
C ILE A 83 -1.09 -1.41 -4.11
N SER A 84 -1.78 -2.02 -3.15
CA SER A 84 -2.12 -1.37 -1.89
C SER A 84 -1.11 -1.73 -0.81
N ILE A 85 -0.32 -0.73 -0.40
CA ILE A 85 0.57 -0.84 0.77
C ILE A 85 -0.19 -0.52 2.06
N LEU A 86 -1.18 0.37 2.02
CA LEU A 86 -1.91 0.82 3.22
C LEU A 86 -2.74 -0.28 3.90
N SER A 87 -3.06 -1.37 3.21
CA SER A 87 -3.70 -2.56 3.81
C SER A 87 -2.76 -3.35 4.73
N ALA A 88 -1.45 -3.05 4.67
CA ALA A 88 -0.41 -3.58 5.55
C ALA A 88 0.00 -2.56 6.64
N SER A 89 -0.85 -1.58 6.97
CA SER A 89 -0.51 -0.46 7.86
C SER A 89 0.12 -0.85 9.20
N CYS A 90 -0.26 -1.96 9.83
CA CYS A 90 0.33 -2.47 11.07
C CYS A 90 1.84 -2.76 11.00
N VAL A 91 2.42 -3.02 9.82
CA VAL A 91 3.88 -3.22 9.69
C VAL A 91 4.61 -1.92 9.36
N ILE A 92 3.87 -0.85 9.07
CA ILE A 92 4.40 0.45 8.70
C ILE A 92 4.24 1.39 9.91
N LYS A 93 5.33 1.62 10.64
CA LYS A 93 5.32 2.54 11.78
C LYS A 93 5.30 3.98 11.30
N ASP A 94 4.50 4.81 11.96
CA ASP A 94 4.54 6.28 11.88
C ASP A 94 4.50 6.84 10.45
N ILE A 95 3.46 6.50 9.68
CA ILE A 95 3.25 7.11 8.35
C ILE A 95 2.78 8.56 8.51
N THR A 96 3.67 9.51 8.24
CA THR A 96 3.34 10.92 7.98
C THR A 96 3.57 11.23 6.50
N PHE A 97 2.67 11.98 5.88
CA PHE A 97 2.79 12.37 4.48
C PHE A 97 2.91 13.89 4.35
N ASP A 98 4.02 14.34 3.80
CA ASP A 98 4.21 15.73 3.39
C ASP A 98 3.99 15.85 1.88
N TYR A 99 3.23 16.87 1.46
CA TYR A 99 2.96 17.15 0.05
C TYR A 99 3.53 18.52 -0.31
N CYS A 100 4.43 18.59 -1.29
CA CYS A 100 4.96 19.83 -1.83
C CYS A 100 4.58 19.98 -3.32
N LYS A 101 4.51 21.22 -3.82
CA LYS A 101 4.23 21.47 -5.25
C LYS A 101 5.43 21.06 -6.10
N PRO A 102 5.24 20.60 -7.35
CA PRO A 102 6.32 20.08 -8.22
C PRO A 102 7.54 21.00 -8.41
N HIS A 103 7.41 22.30 -8.16
CA HIS A 103 8.44 23.32 -8.37
C HIS A 103 8.96 23.99 -7.09
N THR A 104 8.57 23.51 -5.90
CA THR A 104 8.96 24.12 -4.62
C THR A 104 9.67 23.15 -3.67
N CYS A 105 10.04 21.95 -4.15
CA CYS A 105 10.75 20.95 -3.37
C CYS A 105 12.27 21.04 -3.66
N ASP A 106 12.86 22.21 -3.49
CA ASP A 106 14.32 22.31 -3.46
C ASP A 106 14.81 21.86 -2.08
N LEU A 107 15.62 20.80 -2.07
CA LEU A 107 16.33 20.26 -0.92
C LEU A 107 17.34 21.29 -0.39
N ASN A 108 16.84 22.29 0.34
CA ASN A 108 17.62 23.11 1.28
C ASN A 108 16.95 23.07 2.67
N HIS A 109 16.44 21.91 3.07
CA HIS A 109 16.19 21.63 4.49
C HIS A 109 17.52 21.20 5.15
N GLU A 110 18.56 22.02 5.01
CA GLU A 110 19.73 21.97 5.87
C GLU A 110 19.45 22.79 7.13
N LEU A 111 19.69 22.17 8.28
CA LEU A 111 20.48 22.76 9.37
C LEU A 111 20.14 24.21 9.77
N GLY A 112 19.23 24.36 10.73
CA GLY A 112 18.97 25.60 11.46
C GLY A 112 17.51 25.58 11.91
N GLU A 113 17.18 25.21 13.14
CA GLU A 113 17.46 25.99 14.34
C GLU A 113 17.84 25.07 15.53
N GLN A 114 19.12 24.78 15.68
CA GLN A 114 19.72 24.84 17.01
C GLN A 114 20.34 26.23 17.15
N ASN A 115 20.05 26.90 18.26
CA ASN A 115 20.46 28.26 18.65
C ASN A 115 19.56 29.41 18.18
N SER A 116 18.52 29.72 18.95
CA SER A 116 18.43 31.06 19.51
C SER A 116 17.58 31.09 20.77
N GLN A 117 18.23 31.48 21.86
CA GLN A 117 17.62 31.79 23.14
C GLN A 117 16.65 32.96 23.00
N ARG A 118 15.41 32.80 23.47
CA ARG A 118 14.74 33.75 24.38
C ARG A 118 13.51 33.14 25.01
#